data_AF-A0A958IRG7-F1
#
_entry.id   AF-A0A958IRG7-F1
#
_cell.length_a   1.000
_cell.length_b   1.000
_cell.length_c   1.000
_cell.angle_alpha   90.00
_cell.angle_beta   90.00
_cell.angle_gamma   90.00
#
_symmetry.space_group_name_H-M   'P 1'
#
loop_
_entity.id
_entity.type
_entity.pdbx_description
1 polymer ?
#
loop_
_entity_poly.entity_id
_entity_poly.type
_entity_poly.pdbx_seq_one_letter_code
_entity_poly.pdbx_strand_id
1 'polypeptide(L)'
;EFVAYLHLGEVKAMLSDKAVLISTYALCGFANFSSIAIQIGGIGPLAPNRKHDLAKYGLRAVLGGTIATMMTATIAGLISSF
;
A
#
# COMPACT_ATOMS: atom_id res chain seq x y z
N GLU A 1 1.99 5.56 2.20
CA GLU A 1 1.25 5.37 3.47
C GLU A 1 1.50 6.46 4.49
N PHE A 2 2.75 6.79 4.86
CA PHE A 2 3.04 7.74 5.94
C PHE A 2 2.31 9.10 5.80
N VAL A 3 2.48 9.78 4.65
CA VAL A 3 1.80 11.07 4.36
C VAL A 3 0.28 10.92 4.36
N ALA A 4 -0.23 9.81 3.82
CA ALA A 4 -1.67 9.55 3.76
C ALA A 4 -2.27 9.31 5.15
N TYR A 5 -1.53 8.66 6.06
CA TYR A 5 -1.96 8.49 7.45
C TYR A 5 -2.01 9.81 8.21
N LEU A 6 -1.04 10.71 7.99
CA LEU A 6 -1.09 12.06 8.57
C LEU A 6 -2.37 12.78 8.15
N HIS A 7 -2.67 12.79 6.85
CA HIS A 7 -3.87 13.43 6.34
C HIS A 7 -5.16 12.75 6.81
N LEU A 8 -5.21 11.41 6.88
CA LEU A 8 -6.33 10.68 7.46
C LEU A 8 -6.58 11.11 8.92
N GLY A 9 -5.51 11.35 9.68
CA GLY A 9 -5.59 11.87 11.05
C GLY A 9 -6.26 13.26 11.14
N GLU A 10 -6.07 14.11 10.14
CA GLU A 10 -6.68 15.44 10.05
C GLU A 10 -8.17 15.36 9.68
N VAL A 11 -8.52 14.47 8.74
CA VAL A 11 -9.89 14.39 8.20
C VAL A 11 -10.79 13.39 8.90
N LYS A 12 -10.26 12.55 9.80
CA LYS A 12 -11.02 11.45 10.44
C LYS A 12 -12.33 11.89 11.11
N ALA A 13 -12.38 13.10 11.67
CA ALA A 13 -13.58 13.61 12.34
C ALA A 13 -14.74 13.94 11.37
N MET A 14 -14.44 14.04 10.07
CA MET A 14 -15.42 14.26 9.00
C MET A 14 -15.87 12.94 8.34
N LEU A 15 -15.30 11.81 8.75
CA LEU A 15 -15.58 10.48 8.20
C LEU A 15 -16.38 9.66 9.20
N SER A 16 -17.14 8.67 8.71
CA SER A 16 -17.73 7.65 9.59
C SER A 16 -16.66 6.71 10.12
N ASP A 17 -16.90 6.10 11.28
CA ASP A 17 -15.97 5.12 11.88
C ASP A 17 -15.63 3.99 10.89
N LYS A 18 -16.62 3.55 10.12
CA LYS A 18 -16.43 2.55 9.05
C LYS A 18 -15.50 3.04 7.94
N ALA A 19 -15.64 4.29 7.50
CA ALA A 19 -14.75 4.87 6.50
C ALA A 19 -13.32 4.98 7.04
N VAL A 20 -13.14 5.41 8.28
CA VAL A 20 -11.82 5.45 8.95
C VAL A 20 -11.20 4.06 9.01
N LEU A 21 -11.96 3.02 9.36
CA LEU A 21 -11.51 1.63 9.40
C LEU A 21 -11.06 1.15 8.01
N ILE A 22 -11.89 1.32 6.98
CA ILE A 22 -11.56 0.92 5.60
C ILE A 22 -10.31 1.66 5.12
N SER A 23 -10.24 2.98 5.30
CA SER A 23 -9.06 3.77 4.93
C SER A 23 -7.81 3.32 5.67
N THR A 24 -7.92 2.94 6.94
CA THR A 24 -6.77 2.45 7.73
C THR A 24 -6.15 1.19 7.12
N TYR A 25 -6.97 0.23 6.70
CA TYR A 25 -6.50 -0.99 6.02
C TYR A 25 -6.03 -0.71 4.59
N ALA A 26 -6.71 0.17 3.87
CA ALA A 26 -6.35 0.57 2.51
C ALA A 26 -4.97 1.25 2.46
N LEU A 27 -4.61 2.00 3.50
CA LEU A 27 -3.32 2.67 3.62
C LEU A 27 -2.21 1.76 4.19
N CYS A 28 -2.54 0.56 4.68
CA CYS A 28 -1.60 -0.33 5.36
C CYS A 28 -0.70 -1.09 4.37
N GLY A 29 0.16 -0.36 3.65
CA GLY A 29 1.12 -0.96 2.75
C GLY A 29 2.05 0.05 2.08
N PHE A 30 3.23 -0.42 1.70
CA PHE A 30 4.25 0.38 1.01
C PHE A 30 4.10 0.30 -0.52
N ALA A 31 2.89 0.07 -1.04
CA ALA A 31 2.65 0.03 -2.48
C ALA A 31 2.64 1.46 -3.07
N ASN A 32 3.81 1.97 -3.45
CA ASN A 32 3.99 3.29 -4.04
C ASN A 32 5.21 3.32 -4.98
N PHE A 33 5.37 4.38 -5.77
CA PHE A 33 6.45 4.47 -6.76
C PHE A 33 7.86 4.48 -6.13
N SER A 34 8.04 5.15 -4.98
CA SER A 34 9.32 5.18 -4.27
C SER A 34 9.75 3.79 -3.82
N SER A 35 8.80 2.92 -3.46
CA SER A 35 9.08 1.53 -3.09
C SER A 35 9.70 0.72 -4.21
N ILE A 36 9.49 1.06 -5.48
CA ILE A 36 10.19 0.39 -6.59
C ILE A 36 11.70 0.63 -6.46
N ALA A 37 12.11 1.87 -6.22
CA ALA A 37 13.52 2.22 -6.04
C ALA A 37 14.11 1.57 -4.77
N ILE A 38 13.34 1.53 -3.68
CA ILE A 38 13.74 0.84 -2.44
C ILE A 38 13.98 -0.65 -2.71
N GLN A 39 13.09 -1.32 -3.43
CA GLN A 39 13.26 -2.74 -3.75
C GLN A 39 14.44 -3.00 -4.69
N ILE A 40 14.69 -2.12 -5.66
CA ILE A 40 15.89 -2.20 -6.52
C ILE A 40 17.17 -1.99 -5.69
N GLY A 41 17.17 -1.02 -4.78
CA GLY A 41 18.31 -0.73 -3.90
C GLY A 41 18.57 -1.82 -2.87
N GLY A 42 17.52 -2.44 -2.33
CA GLY A 42 17.61 -3.49 -1.31
C GLY A 42 17.87 -4.88 -1.89
N ILE A 43 17.12 -5.30 -2.90
CA ILE A 43 17.24 -6.64 -3.50
C ILE A 43 18.36 -6.67 -4.55
N GLY A 44 18.62 -5.55 -5.23
CA GLY A 44 19.61 -5.48 -6.31
C GLY A 44 21.01 -5.95 -5.92
N PRO A 45 21.57 -5.58 -4.76
CA PRO A 45 22.85 -6.12 -4.29
C PRO A 45 22.81 -7.62 -3.95
N LEU A 46 21.67 -8.13 -3.48
CA LEU A 46 21.48 -9.56 -3.14
C LEU A 46 21.33 -10.43 -4.40
N ALA A 47 20.76 -9.87 -5.47
CA ALA A 47 20.59 -10.53 -6.77
C ALA A 47 20.96 -9.59 -7.94
N PRO A 48 22.27 -9.34 -8.18
CA PRO A 48 22.73 -8.36 -9.17
C PRO A 48 22.19 -8.59 -10.59
N ASN A 49 22.10 -9.85 -11.00
CA ASN A 49 21.61 -10.26 -12.31
C ASN A 49 20.09 -10.07 -12.49
N ARG A 50 19.35 -9.74 -11.42
CA ARG A 50 17.88 -9.58 -11.42
C ARG A 50 17.42 -8.13 -11.29
N LYS A 51 18.33 -7.15 -11.21
CA LYS A 51 18.00 -5.71 -11.14
C LYS A 51 17.08 -5.26 -12.27
N HIS A 52 17.31 -5.77 -13.48
CA HIS A 52 16.48 -5.46 -14.64
C HIS A 52 15.03 -5.99 -14.48
N ASP A 53 14.86 -7.18 -13.91
CA ASP A 53 13.53 -7.73 -13.64
C ASP A 53 12.78 -6.89 -12.59
N LEU A 54 13.47 -6.45 -11.53
CA LEU A 54 12.89 -5.58 -10.49
C LEU A 54 12.39 -4.26 -11.09
N ALA A 55 13.17 -3.64 -11.98
CA ALA A 55 12.76 -2.43 -12.69
C ALA A 55 11.58 -2.70 -13.65
N LYS A 56 11.67 -3.77 -14.45
CA LYS A 56 10.65 -4.14 -15.43
C LYS A 56 9.29 -4.43 -14.79
N TYR A 57 9.27 -5.10 -13.63
CA TYR A 57 8.04 -5.47 -12.94
C TYR A 57 7.60 -4.48 -11.86
N GLY A 58 8.38 -3.42 -11.57
CA GLY A 58 8.12 -2.49 -10.48
C GLY A 58 6.70 -1.91 -10.47
N LEU A 59 6.21 -1.40 -11.61
CA LEU A 59 4.84 -0.86 -11.70
C LEU A 59 3.77 -1.93 -11.49
N ARG A 60 3.99 -3.16 -11.98
CA ARG A 60 3.07 -4.29 -11.76
C ARG A 60 3.06 -4.69 -10.29
N ALA A 61 4.21 -4.66 -9.62
CA ALA A 61 4.33 -4.94 -8.20
C ALA A 61 3.60 -3.90 -7.34
N VAL A 62 3.71 -2.61 -7.69
CA VAL A 62 2.93 -1.54 -7.03
C VAL A 62 1.44 -1.77 -7.21
N LEU A 63 0.97 -2.01 -8.45
CA LEU A 63 -0.45 -2.30 -8.69
C LEU A 63 -0.93 -3.52 -7.89
N GLY A 64 -0.17 -4.61 -7.88
CA GLY A 64 -0.49 -5.81 -7.11
C GLY A 64 -0.57 -5.54 -5.60
N GLY A 65 0.40 -4.78 -5.06
CA GLY A 65 0.38 -4.37 -3.65
C GLY A 65 -0.82 -3.48 -3.30
N THR A 66 -1.16 -2.52 -4.17
CA THR A 66 -2.34 -1.66 -3.98
C THR A 66 -3.61 -2.50 -3.96
N ILE A 67 -3.80 -3.40 -4.92
CA ILE A 67 -4.97 -4.29 -4.96
C ILE A 67 -5.05 -5.15 -3.70
N ALA A 68 -3.92 -5.67 -3.21
CA ALA A 68 -3.88 -6.45 -1.98
C ALA A 68 -4.40 -5.64 -0.77
N THR A 69 -3.90 -4.41 -0.58
CA THR A 69 -4.38 -3.53 0.51
C THR A 69 -5.85 -3.13 0.37
N MET A 70 -6.33 -2.85 -0.85
CA MET A 70 -7.74 -2.56 -1.11
C MET A 70 -8.64 -3.77 -0.82
N MET A 71 -8.19 -4.98 -1.15
CA MET A 71 -8.91 -6.21 -0.86
C MET A 71 -9.02 -6.44 0.65
N THR A 72 -7.93 -6.26 1.40
CA THR A 72 -7.96 -6.30 2.87
C THR A 72 -8.92 -5.27 3.44
N ALA A 73 -8.91 -4.03 2.92
CA ALA A 73 -9.82 -2.97 3.34
C ALA A 73 -11.29 -3.31 3.07
N THR A 74 -11.56 -3.94 1.92
CA THR A 74 -12.91 -4.38 1.53
C THR A 74 -13.43 -5.46 2.48
N ILE A 75 -12.59 -6.45 2.79
CA ILE A 75 -12.92 -7.52 3.73
C ILE A 75 -13.16 -6.94 5.13
N ALA A 76 -12.29 -6.05 5.61
CA ALA A 76 -12.45 -5.40 6.91
C ALA A 76 -13.77 -4.61 7.00
N GLY A 77 -14.11 -3.84 5.96
CA GLY A 77 -15.37 -3.10 5.90
C GLY A 77 -16.61 -3.98 5.80
N LEU A 78 -16.51 -5.15 5.15
CA LEU A 78 -17.58 -6.15 5.12
C LEU A 78 -17.82 -6.75 6.51
N ILE A 79 -16.75 -7.22 7.17
CA ILE A 79 -16.84 -7.87 8.47
C ILE A 79 -17.31 -6.90 9.56
N SER A 80 -16.90 -5.62 9.50
CA SER A 80 -17.32 -4.61 10.48
C SER A 80 -18.78 -4.15 10.34
N SER A 81 -19.53 -4.70 9.38
CA SER A 81 -20.95 -4.36 9.14
C SER A 81 -21.93 -5.38 9.70
N PHE A 82 -21.41 -6.47 10.29
CA PHE A 82 -22.17 -7.45 11.07
C PHE A 82 -22.09 -7.09 12.56
#